data_AF-A0A8B9JBM6-F1
#
_entry.id   AF-A0A8B9JBM6-F1
#
_cell.length_a   1.000
_cell.length_b   1.000
_cell.length_c   1.000
_cell.angle_alpha   90.00
_cell.angle_beta   90.00
_cell.angle_gamma   90.00
#
_symmetry.space_group_name_H-M   'P 1'
#
loop_
_entity.id
_entity.type
_entity.pdbx_description
1 polymer ?
#
loop_
_entity_poly.entity_id
_entity_poly.type
_entity_poly.pdbx_seq_one_letter_code
_entity_poly.pdbx_strand_id
1 'polypeptide(L)'
;MKVRRRKMFEQKCENKMADANVKTRQNQWTHRLGIVVLIQLCSPVSGCSDTLLCFALNNPYGKKDLQMEINEMAIRYPMAVGLNKGHPVTKNVSKPRHSRRRGRLTKHTKFVRDMIREVCGFAPYERRAMELLKVSKDKRALKFIKKRVGTHIRAKRKREELSNILAAMRKAAAKKE
;
A
#
# COMPACT_ATOMS: atom_id res chain seq x y z
N MET A 1 -35.03 0.63 15.92
CA MET A 1 -34.23 0.03 14.82
C MET A 1 -33.51 1.01 13.88
N LYS A 2 -33.91 2.30 13.77
CA LYS A 2 -33.23 3.30 12.89
C LYS A 2 -31.87 3.81 13.40
N VAL A 3 -31.63 3.84 14.71
CA VAL A 3 -30.38 4.36 15.32
C VAL A 3 -29.17 3.45 15.04
N ARG A 4 -29.38 2.13 14.98
CA ARG A 4 -28.30 1.15 14.78
C ARG A 4 -27.77 1.13 13.34
N ARG A 5 -28.60 1.51 12.35
CA ARG A 5 -28.17 1.66 10.95
C ARG A 5 -27.35 2.94 10.71
N ARG A 6 -27.61 4.04 11.46
CA ARG A 6 -26.79 5.26 11.40
C ARG A 6 -25.37 5.05 11.94
N LYS A 7 -25.23 4.44 13.13
CA LYS A 7 -23.91 4.13 13.72
C LYS A 7 -23.05 3.23 12.82
N MET A 8 -23.67 2.25 12.14
CA MET A 8 -22.96 1.38 11.18
C MET A 8 -22.53 2.10 9.88
N PHE A 9 -23.23 3.18 9.51
CA PHE A 9 -22.89 4.00 8.34
C PHE A 9 -21.81 5.03 8.68
N GLU A 10 -21.91 5.68 9.85
CA GLU A 10 -20.88 6.56 10.42
C GLU A 10 -19.54 5.82 10.59
N GLN A 11 -19.56 4.61 11.16
CA GLN A 11 -18.34 3.82 11.34
C GLN A 11 -17.72 3.38 9.99
N LYS A 12 -18.51 3.30 8.92
CA LYS A 12 -18.01 2.96 7.57
C LYS A 12 -17.45 4.18 6.84
N CYS A 13 -17.92 5.39 7.17
CA CYS A 13 -17.34 6.65 6.74
C CYS A 13 -16.03 6.95 7.48
N GLU A 14 -15.98 6.74 8.80
CA GLU A 14 -14.77 6.89 9.62
C GLU A 14 -13.62 5.99 9.15
N ASN A 15 -13.91 4.71 8.87
CA ASN A 15 -12.89 3.78 8.38
C ASN A 15 -12.38 4.12 6.97
N LYS A 16 -13.20 4.75 6.12
CA LYS A 16 -12.75 5.25 4.80
C LYS A 16 -11.90 6.53 4.92
N MET A 17 -12.17 7.38 5.90
CA MET A 17 -11.36 8.58 6.19
C MET A 17 -10.02 8.20 6.84
N ALA A 18 -9.96 7.12 7.63
CA ALA A 18 -8.72 6.59 8.19
C ALA A 18 -7.76 6.04 7.12
N ASP A 19 -8.27 5.35 6.09
CA ASP A 19 -7.46 4.83 4.97
C ASP A 19 -6.93 5.94 4.04
N ALA A 20 -7.62 7.09 3.96
CA ALA A 20 -7.14 8.28 3.25
C ALA A 20 -6.00 8.99 3.99
N ASN A 21 -6.00 8.96 5.33
CA ASN A 21 -5.00 9.62 6.19
C ASN A 21 -3.65 8.86 6.25
N VAL A 22 -3.66 7.53 6.04
CA VAL A 22 -2.40 6.75 5.96
C VAL A 22 -1.64 7.06 4.66
N LYS A 23 -2.34 7.31 3.55
CA LYS A 23 -1.73 7.72 2.27
C LYS A 23 -1.23 9.16 2.26
N THR A 24 -1.87 10.08 2.98
CA THR A 24 -1.36 11.46 3.13
C THR A 24 -0.21 11.55 4.13
N ARG A 25 -0.13 10.66 5.13
CA ARG A 25 1.04 10.57 6.03
C ARG A 25 2.28 9.98 5.36
N GLN A 26 2.17 9.03 4.44
CA GLN A 26 3.33 8.50 3.72
C GLN A 26 4.05 9.57 2.87
N ASN A 27 3.31 10.55 2.34
CA ASN A 27 3.86 11.65 1.53
C ASN A 27 4.36 12.85 2.35
N GLN A 28 4.09 12.91 3.66
CA GLN A 28 4.57 13.99 4.53
C GLN A 28 5.92 13.68 5.21
N TRP A 29 6.31 12.41 5.31
CA TRP A 29 7.61 12.02 5.91
C TRP A 29 8.81 12.25 4.99
N THR A 30 8.62 12.33 3.67
CA THR A 30 9.70 12.65 2.71
C THR A 30 9.99 14.15 2.58
N HIS A 31 9.18 15.02 3.18
CA HIS A 31 9.38 16.48 3.15
C HIS A 31 9.79 17.10 4.49
N ARG A 32 9.63 16.38 5.62
CA ARG A 32 9.85 16.96 6.96
C ARG A 32 11.17 16.60 7.65
N LEU A 33 11.94 15.64 7.12
CA LEU A 33 13.26 15.27 7.65
C LEU A 33 14.43 15.83 6.85
N GLY A 34 14.19 16.40 5.66
CA GLY A 34 15.25 16.99 4.82
C GLY A 34 15.57 18.46 5.09
N ILE A 35 14.71 19.19 5.81
CA ILE A 35 14.82 20.65 5.99
C ILE A 35 15.35 21.03 7.38
N VAL A 36 15.14 20.21 8.42
CA VAL A 36 15.40 20.61 9.82
C VAL A 36 16.86 20.39 10.26
N VAL A 37 17.66 19.60 9.53
CA VAL A 37 19.07 19.35 9.92
C VAL A 37 20.03 20.43 9.39
N LEU A 38 19.60 21.28 8.45
CA LEU A 38 20.52 22.22 7.78
C LEU A 38 20.57 23.64 8.37
N ILE A 39 19.81 23.96 9.42
CA ILE A 39 19.64 25.36 9.87
C ILE A 39 20.26 25.65 11.26
N GLN A 40 20.79 24.66 11.99
CA GLN A 40 21.22 24.88 13.38
C GLN A 40 22.73 24.99 13.65
N LEU A 41 23.59 25.20 12.64
CA LEU A 41 25.00 25.54 12.85
C LEU A 41 25.54 26.43 11.72
N CYS A 42 25.37 27.75 11.84
CA CYS A 42 26.40 28.74 11.44
C CYS A 42 25.93 30.17 11.76
N SER A 43 26.55 30.78 12.77
CA SER A 43 26.57 32.24 12.96
C SER A 43 27.77 32.85 12.19
N PRO A 44 27.74 34.15 11.87
CA PRO A 44 28.39 34.74 10.70
C PRO A 44 29.77 35.32 11.00
N VAL A 45 30.79 34.99 10.20
CA VAL A 45 32.04 35.76 10.15
C VAL A 45 32.60 35.76 8.72
N SER A 46 32.90 36.97 8.24
CA SER A 46 33.82 37.34 7.15
C SER A 46 33.50 36.88 5.71
N GLY A 47 33.04 37.85 4.93
CA GLY A 47 33.56 38.21 3.60
C GLY A 47 33.83 37.07 2.63
N CYS A 48 32.82 36.69 1.86
CA CYS A 48 33.02 36.06 0.55
C CYS A 48 32.03 36.65 -0.46
N SER A 49 32.56 36.95 -1.63
CA SER A 49 31.92 37.51 -2.81
C SER A 49 30.82 36.58 -3.34
N ASP A 50 29.63 36.70 -2.76
CA ASP A 50 28.42 35.98 -3.15
C ASP A 50 27.74 36.58 -4.38
N THR A 51 28.46 36.69 -5.51
CA THR A 51 27.80 36.83 -6.81
C THR A 51 27.19 35.50 -7.29
N LEU A 52 27.50 34.37 -6.64
CA LEU A 52 26.92 33.07 -6.92
C LEU A 52 25.70 32.70 -6.04
N LEU A 53 25.51 33.33 -4.89
CA LEU A 53 24.35 33.05 -4.02
C LEU A 53 23.11 33.88 -4.42
N CYS A 54 23.30 35.08 -4.98
CA CYS A 54 22.19 35.88 -5.55
C CYS A 54 21.65 35.33 -6.88
N PHE A 55 22.38 34.45 -7.59
CA PHE A 55 21.87 33.76 -8.78
C PHE A 55 21.06 32.49 -8.44
N ALA A 56 21.19 31.99 -7.21
CA ALA A 56 20.50 30.77 -6.74
C ALA A 56 19.12 31.03 -6.12
N LEU A 57 18.81 32.28 -5.71
CA LEU A 57 17.53 32.65 -5.10
C LEU A 57 16.51 33.27 -6.08
N ASN A 58 16.88 33.44 -7.36
CA ASN A 58 15.96 33.87 -8.43
C ASN A 58 15.76 32.77 -9.49
N ASN A 59 15.70 31.50 -9.09
CA ASN A 59 15.27 30.41 -9.97
C ASN A 59 13.98 29.76 -9.43
N PRO A 60 12.80 30.24 -9.86
CA PRO A 60 11.51 29.72 -9.40
C PRO A 60 11.09 28.37 -10.03
N TYR A 61 11.97 27.67 -10.76
CA TYR A 61 11.62 26.40 -11.42
C TYR A 61 12.62 25.29 -11.06
N GLY A 62 12.13 24.23 -10.41
CA GLY A 62 12.92 23.05 -10.10
C GLY A 62 13.36 22.33 -11.39
N LYS A 63 14.51 21.64 -11.34
CA LYS A 63 15.07 20.86 -12.49
C LYS A 63 14.10 19.86 -13.14
N LYS A 64 13.01 19.47 -12.47
CA LYS A 64 11.97 18.57 -13.02
C LYS A 64 10.95 19.29 -13.91
N ASP A 65 10.77 20.59 -13.70
CA ASP A 65 9.77 21.40 -14.41
C ASP A 65 10.36 21.97 -15.72
N LEU A 66 11.63 22.41 -15.69
CA LEU A 66 12.38 22.80 -16.89
C LEU A 66 12.57 21.63 -17.89
N GLN A 67 12.70 20.39 -17.40
CA GLN A 67 12.79 19.21 -18.28
C GLN A 67 11.45 18.88 -18.94
N MET A 68 10.31 19.29 -18.37
CA MET A 68 8.99 19.12 -18.96
C MET A 68 8.72 20.18 -20.03
N GLU A 69 9.15 21.43 -19.82
CA GLU A 69 8.97 22.52 -20.80
C GLU A 69 9.89 22.38 -22.04
N ILE A 70 11.15 21.95 -21.88
CA ILE A 70 12.02 21.64 -23.03
C ILE A 70 11.46 20.45 -23.85
N ASN A 71 10.75 19.55 -23.19
CA ASN A 71 10.09 18.40 -23.83
C ASN A 71 8.79 18.76 -24.56
N GLU A 72 8.23 19.96 -24.40
CA GLU A 72 7.05 20.42 -25.16
C GLU A 72 7.42 21.14 -26.47
N MET A 73 8.63 21.71 -26.54
CA MET A 73 9.05 22.56 -27.67
C MET A 73 9.80 21.79 -28.78
N ALA A 74 10.23 20.54 -28.53
CA ALA A 74 10.93 19.73 -29.53
C ALA A 74 9.97 18.80 -30.30
N ILE A 75 10.05 18.81 -31.63
CA ILE A 75 9.27 17.92 -32.50
C ILE A 75 9.62 16.45 -32.18
N ARG A 76 8.69 15.71 -31.56
CA ARG A 76 8.85 14.28 -31.23
C ARG A 76 8.23 13.42 -32.31
N TYR A 77 9.08 12.83 -33.15
CA TYR A 77 8.67 11.84 -34.13
C TYR A 77 8.34 10.49 -33.49
N PRO A 78 7.34 9.75 -34.01
CA PRO A 78 7.12 8.36 -33.60
C PRO A 78 8.30 7.51 -34.05
N MET A 79 9.12 7.09 -33.09
CA MET A 79 10.31 6.27 -33.34
C MET A 79 9.98 4.78 -33.22
N ALA A 80 10.67 3.93 -34.00
CA ALA A 80 10.55 2.48 -33.87
C ALA A 80 11.28 1.91 -32.63
N VAL A 81 12.16 2.71 -32.03
CA VAL A 81 13.01 2.36 -30.88
C VAL A 81 12.78 3.33 -29.72
N GLY A 82 13.14 2.91 -28.51
CA GLY A 82 12.92 3.70 -27.27
C GLY A 82 11.67 3.28 -26.48
N LEU A 83 11.37 4.03 -25.41
CA LEU A 83 10.27 3.72 -24.48
C LEU A 83 8.89 3.95 -25.12
N ASN A 84 8.73 5.06 -25.83
CA ASN A 84 7.49 5.45 -26.51
C ASN A 84 7.52 5.04 -27.98
N LYS A 85 7.91 3.79 -28.22
CA LYS A 85 8.06 3.25 -29.58
C LYS A 85 6.74 2.75 -30.16
N GLY A 86 6.73 2.69 -31.49
CA GLY A 86 5.62 2.16 -32.26
C GLY A 86 4.68 3.27 -32.75
N HIS A 87 3.67 2.87 -33.51
CA HIS A 87 2.71 3.80 -34.06
C HIS A 87 1.77 4.32 -32.94
N PRO A 88 1.64 5.65 -32.76
CA PRO A 88 0.78 6.22 -31.75
C PRO A 88 -0.70 6.00 -32.12
N VAL A 89 -1.29 4.93 -31.60
CA VAL A 89 -2.72 4.60 -31.78
C VAL A 89 -3.51 4.94 -30.52
N THR A 90 -4.69 5.54 -30.69
CA THR A 90 -5.65 5.73 -29.59
C THR A 90 -6.19 4.38 -29.14
N LYS A 91 -5.92 4.00 -27.88
CA LYS A 91 -6.34 2.69 -27.36
C LYS A 91 -7.84 2.68 -27.06
N ASN A 92 -8.58 1.78 -27.69
CA ASN A 92 -9.98 1.53 -27.38
C ASN A 92 -10.12 0.71 -26.07
N VAL A 93 -10.79 1.27 -25.06
CA VAL A 93 -11.02 0.63 -23.77
C VAL A 93 -12.30 -0.23 -23.79
N SER A 94 -12.17 -1.46 -24.29
CA SER A 94 -13.29 -2.41 -24.29
C SER A 94 -13.58 -3.00 -22.89
N LYS A 95 -14.83 -3.44 -22.70
CA LYS A 95 -15.24 -4.16 -21.48
C LYS A 95 -14.42 -5.46 -21.32
N PRO A 96 -13.85 -5.74 -20.14
CA PRO A 96 -13.08 -6.97 -19.94
C PRO A 96 -13.96 -8.21 -20.11
N ARG A 97 -13.42 -9.21 -20.80
CA ARG A 97 -14.09 -10.50 -21.06
C ARG A 97 -14.47 -11.19 -19.75
N HIS A 98 -15.59 -11.92 -19.77
CA HIS A 98 -16.11 -12.62 -18.60
C HIS A 98 -15.10 -13.62 -18.00
N SER A 99 -14.27 -14.27 -18.83
CA SER A 99 -13.24 -15.22 -18.39
C SER A 99 -12.24 -14.64 -17.38
N ARG A 100 -11.96 -13.33 -17.46
CA ARG A 100 -11.07 -12.62 -16.50
C ARG A 100 -11.67 -12.49 -15.10
N ARG A 101 -12.98 -12.74 -14.92
CA ARG A 101 -13.67 -12.65 -13.62
C ARG A 101 -13.56 -13.92 -12.78
N ARG A 102 -13.02 -15.01 -13.33
CA ARG A 102 -12.83 -16.28 -12.61
C ARG A 102 -11.92 -16.06 -11.39
N GLY A 103 -12.33 -16.59 -10.23
CA GLY A 103 -11.57 -16.50 -8.97
C GLY A 103 -12.00 -15.36 -8.05
N ARG A 104 -12.92 -14.48 -8.47
CA ARG A 104 -13.51 -13.47 -7.57
C ARG A 104 -14.42 -14.12 -6.54
N LEU A 105 -14.27 -13.73 -5.28
CA LEU A 105 -15.14 -14.18 -4.20
C LEU A 105 -16.54 -13.54 -4.32
N THR A 106 -17.59 -14.37 -4.35
CA THR A 106 -19.00 -13.92 -4.36
C THR A 106 -19.59 -13.98 -2.96
N LYS A 107 -20.72 -13.30 -2.71
CA LYS A 107 -21.37 -13.29 -1.38
C LYS A 107 -21.74 -14.70 -0.91
N HIS A 108 -22.34 -15.49 -1.82
CA HIS A 108 -22.73 -16.88 -1.54
C HIS A 108 -21.51 -17.77 -1.25
N THR A 109 -20.47 -17.72 -2.09
CA THR A 109 -19.27 -18.56 -1.88
C THR A 109 -18.50 -18.18 -0.62
N LYS A 110 -18.52 -16.91 -0.21
CA LYS A 110 -17.96 -16.50 1.08
C LYS A 110 -18.73 -17.13 2.24
N PHE A 111 -20.06 -17.01 2.24
CA PHE A 111 -20.92 -17.56 3.30
C PHE A 111 -20.72 -19.08 3.47
N VAL A 112 -20.71 -19.82 2.37
CA VAL A 112 -20.48 -21.28 2.40
C VAL A 112 -19.08 -21.61 2.96
N ARG A 113 -18.03 -20.87 2.57
CA ARG A 113 -16.67 -21.10 3.06
C ARG A 113 -16.51 -20.77 4.54
N ASP A 114 -17.19 -19.73 5.02
CA ASP A 114 -17.15 -19.34 6.43
C ASP A 114 -17.86 -20.40 7.29
N MET A 115 -19.03 -20.90 6.85
CA MET A 115 -19.75 -22.00 7.50
C MET A 115 -18.93 -23.29 7.58
N ILE A 116 -18.28 -23.71 6.48
CA ILE A 116 -17.44 -24.92 6.47
C ILE A 116 -16.25 -24.78 7.44
N ARG A 117 -15.66 -23.58 7.56
CA ARG A 117 -14.55 -23.34 8.50
C ARG A 117 -14.98 -23.44 9.96
N GLU A 118 -16.20 -23.05 10.28
CA GLU A 118 -16.77 -23.21 11.63
C GLU A 118 -17.00 -24.69 11.96
N VAL A 119 -17.49 -25.49 11.01
CA VAL A 119 -17.77 -26.92 11.21
C VAL A 119 -16.50 -27.77 11.25
N CYS A 120 -15.58 -27.60 10.28
CA CYS A 120 -14.41 -28.45 10.14
C CYS A 120 -13.20 -28.02 10.98
N GLY A 121 -13.15 -26.75 11.40
CA GLY A 121 -12.02 -26.19 12.15
C GLY A 121 -10.71 -26.06 11.33
N PHE A 122 -9.58 -26.17 12.02
CA PHE A 122 -8.23 -25.95 11.45
C PHE A 122 -7.42 -27.24 11.30
N ALA A 123 -6.64 -27.30 10.23
CA ALA A 123 -5.70 -28.39 10.01
C ALA A 123 -4.54 -28.37 11.05
N PRO A 124 -3.89 -29.51 11.34
CA PRO A 124 -2.83 -29.58 12.35
C PRO A 124 -1.64 -28.65 12.09
N TYR A 125 -1.27 -28.42 10.82
CA TYR A 125 -0.20 -27.48 10.47
C TYR A 125 -0.62 -26.02 10.66
N GLU A 126 -1.92 -25.70 10.52
CA GLU A 126 -2.46 -24.36 10.75
C GLU A 126 -2.50 -24.04 12.24
N ARG A 127 -2.85 -25.03 13.08
CA ARG A 127 -2.78 -24.92 14.55
C ARG A 127 -1.36 -24.58 15.04
N ARG A 128 -0.36 -25.35 14.58
CA ARG A 128 1.05 -25.07 14.89
C ARG A 128 1.52 -23.69 14.40
N ALA A 129 1.04 -23.25 13.24
CA ALA A 129 1.35 -21.91 12.73
C ALA A 129 0.72 -20.80 13.59
N MET A 130 -0.52 -20.99 14.05
CA MET A 130 -1.17 -20.05 14.98
C MET A 130 -0.43 -19.94 16.31
N GLU A 131 0.07 -21.04 16.87
CA GLU A 131 0.91 -21.03 18.08
C GLU A 131 2.16 -20.15 17.90
N LEU A 132 2.87 -20.30 16.77
CA LEU A 132 4.04 -19.48 16.46
C LEU A 132 3.69 -18.00 16.31
N LEU A 133 2.53 -17.68 15.73
CA LEU A 133 2.03 -16.31 15.58
C LEU A 133 1.55 -15.69 16.90
N LYS A 134 1.08 -16.50 17.86
CA LYS A 134 0.75 -16.02 19.22
C LYS A 134 1.99 -15.54 19.98
N VAL A 135 3.12 -16.24 19.81
CA VAL A 135 4.43 -15.86 20.38
C VAL A 135 5.15 -14.80 19.53
N SER A 136 4.47 -14.20 18.54
CA SER A 136 5.02 -13.16 17.66
C SER A 136 6.28 -13.57 16.86
N LYS A 137 6.49 -14.88 16.63
CA LYS A 137 7.62 -15.42 15.86
C LYS A 137 7.30 -15.52 14.36
N ASP A 138 6.97 -14.39 13.73
CA ASP A 138 6.41 -14.36 12.36
C ASP A 138 7.36 -14.89 11.28
N LYS A 139 8.67 -14.62 11.39
CA LYS A 139 9.68 -15.13 10.44
C LYS A 139 9.80 -16.65 10.53
N ARG A 140 9.68 -17.22 11.74
CA ARG A 140 9.67 -18.67 11.97
C ARG A 140 8.37 -19.30 11.45
N ALA A 141 7.23 -18.67 11.72
CA ALA A 141 5.93 -19.10 11.17
C ALA A 141 5.95 -19.13 9.64
N LEU A 142 6.50 -18.10 9.00
CA LEU A 142 6.60 -18.03 7.53
C LEU A 142 7.49 -19.13 6.95
N LYS A 143 8.63 -19.43 7.59
CA LYS A 143 9.50 -20.55 7.18
C LYS A 143 8.78 -21.91 7.34
N PHE A 144 8.03 -22.09 8.42
CA PHE A 144 7.25 -23.31 8.65
C PHE A 144 6.15 -23.50 7.60
N ILE A 145 5.35 -22.46 7.33
CA ILE A 145 4.29 -22.51 6.32
C ILE A 145 4.89 -22.71 4.93
N LYS A 146 6.00 -22.03 4.58
CA LYS A 146 6.68 -22.24 3.29
C LYS A 146 7.13 -23.69 3.11
N LYS A 147 7.65 -24.34 4.16
CA LYS A 147 8.03 -25.76 4.10
C LYS A 147 6.83 -26.69 3.86
N ARG A 148 5.60 -26.29 4.21
CA ARG A 148 4.38 -27.08 4.00
C ARG A 148 3.64 -26.76 2.69
N VAL A 149 3.55 -25.48 2.32
CA VAL A 149 2.79 -25.00 1.15
C VAL A 149 3.66 -24.86 -0.11
N GLY A 150 4.98 -24.79 0.06
CA GLY A 150 5.99 -24.71 -1.02
C GLY A 150 6.42 -23.28 -1.34
N THR A 151 5.53 -22.48 -1.93
CA THR A 151 5.89 -21.15 -2.45
C THR A 151 5.74 -20.03 -1.43
N HIS A 152 6.60 -19.01 -1.54
CA HIS A 152 6.61 -17.88 -0.61
C HIS A 152 5.34 -17.01 -0.72
N ILE A 153 4.79 -16.84 -1.92
CA ILE A 153 3.57 -16.04 -2.16
C ILE A 153 2.37 -16.69 -1.47
N ARG A 154 2.21 -18.02 -1.60
CA ARG A 154 1.14 -18.75 -0.93
C ARG A 154 1.35 -18.76 0.59
N ALA A 155 2.59 -18.88 1.06
CA ALA A 155 2.90 -18.84 2.48
C ALA A 155 2.56 -17.47 3.12
N LYS A 156 2.87 -16.35 2.44
CA LYS A 156 2.46 -15.01 2.89
C LYS A 156 0.95 -14.88 2.99
N ARG A 157 0.22 -15.31 1.97
CA ARG A 157 -1.25 -15.33 1.97
C ARG A 157 -1.81 -16.15 3.14
N LYS A 158 -1.26 -17.33 3.39
CA LYS A 158 -1.68 -18.18 4.51
C LYS A 158 -1.34 -17.59 5.88
N ARG A 159 -0.18 -16.93 6.02
CA ARG A 159 0.17 -16.22 7.25
C ARG A 159 -0.82 -15.07 7.54
N GLU A 160 -1.18 -14.30 6.51
CA GLU A 160 -2.16 -13.21 6.63
C GLU A 160 -3.55 -13.75 7.00
N GLU A 161 -3.99 -14.86 6.39
CA GLU A 161 -5.23 -15.54 6.78
C GLU A 161 -5.25 -15.91 8.28
N LEU A 162 -4.19 -16.55 8.77
CA LEU A 162 -4.11 -16.96 10.19
C LEU A 162 -3.98 -15.78 11.15
N SER A 163 -3.27 -14.72 10.76
CA SER A 163 -3.17 -13.49 11.54
C SER A 163 -4.52 -12.79 11.69
N ASN A 164 -5.30 -12.72 10.61
CA ASN A 164 -6.65 -12.15 10.63
C ASN A 164 -7.60 -12.94 11.54
N ILE A 165 -7.49 -14.27 11.55
CA ILE A 165 -8.26 -15.13 12.45
C ILE A 165 -7.90 -14.84 13.92
N LEU A 166 -6.60 -14.78 14.25
CA LEU A 166 -6.17 -14.46 15.62
C LEU A 166 -6.64 -13.07 16.06
N ALA A 167 -6.60 -12.08 15.18
CA ALA A 167 -7.12 -10.74 15.46
C ALA A 167 -8.64 -10.76 15.71
N ALA A 168 -9.40 -11.52 14.92
CA ALA A 168 -10.84 -11.69 15.12
C ALA A 168 -11.16 -12.39 16.45
N MET A 169 -10.39 -13.43 16.82
CA MET A 169 -10.53 -14.13 18.10
C MET A 169 -10.23 -13.20 19.29
N ARG A 170 -9.16 -12.40 19.23
CA ARG A 170 -8.84 -11.40 20.27
C ARG A 170 -9.95 -10.38 20.44
N LYS A 171 -10.51 -9.89 19.33
CA LYS A 171 -11.64 -8.94 19.34
C LYS A 171 -12.93 -9.56 19.88
N ALA A 172 -13.17 -10.85 19.64
CA ALA A 172 -14.31 -11.56 20.19
C ALA A 172 -14.17 -11.80 21.69
N ALA A 173 -12.96 -12.14 22.17
CA ALA A 173 -12.67 -12.31 23.59
C ALA A 173 -12.87 -11.00 24.37
N ALA A 174 -12.37 -9.88 23.86
CA ALA A 174 -12.51 -8.56 24.50
C ALA A 174 -13.94 -8.02 24.59
N LYS A 175 -14.93 -8.67 23.95
CA LYS A 175 -16.36 -8.29 24.03
C LYS A 175 -17.17 -9.20 24.95
N LYS A 176 -16.57 -10.30 25.41
CA LYS A 176 -17.22 -11.27 26.29
C LYS A 176 -17.08 -10.89 27.77
N GLU A 177 -16.14 -9.99 28.07
CA GLU A 177 -16.09 -9.22 29.32
C GLU A 177 -16.95 -7.95 29.19
#